data_AF-A0A2A5M3M8-F1
#
_entry.id   AF-A0A2A5M3M8-F1
#
_cell.length_a   1.000
_cell.length_b   1.000
_cell.length_c   1.000
_cell.angle_alpha   90.00
_cell.angle_beta   90.00
_cell.angle_gamma   90.00
#
_symmetry.space_group_name_H-M   'P 1'
#
loop_
_entity.id
_entity.type
_entity.pdbx_description
1 polymer ?
#
loop_
_entity_poly.entity_id
_entity_poly.type
_entity_poly.pdbx_seq_one_letter_code
_entity_poly.pdbx_strand_id
1 'polypeptide(L)'
;VMSLCNFDSEVKKCEFFDDEEGRVLEHRFKNIALFNIYFPNGQKDEERLNFKMKFYADFLVYLDKLLKDGFEIIICGDVNTAHKEIDLTHPKANANTSGFLPIERAWIDDLLKLGFIDTFREINGEIKEKYSWWSYRMKARERNVGWRIDYFFISKGLKDKLKNAFIRDDIFGSDHAPVGIEIDI
;
A
#
# COMPACT_ATOMS: atom_id res chain seq x y z
N VAL A 1 0.39 10.95 -15.98
CA VAL A 1 1.16 9.68 -15.81
C VAL A 1 2.61 10.07 -15.61
N MET A 2 3.17 9.79 -14.43
CA MET A 2 4.60 10.00 -14.21
C MET A 2 5.36 8.93 -14.98
N SER A 3 6.23 9.35 -15.90
CA SER A 3 7.22 8.46 -16.50
C SER A 3 8.53 8.68 -15.76
N LEU A 4 9.02 7.64 -15.08
CA LEU A 4 10.33 7.68 -14.42
C LEU A 4 11.46 7.92 -15.43
N CYS A 5 11.24 7.72 -16.73
CA CYS A 5 12.21 8.02 -17.79
C CYS A 5 12.63 9.50 -17.86
N ASN A 6 11.87 10.41 -17.24
CA ASN A 6 12.20 11.83 -17.19
C ASN A 6 13.07 12.20 -15.97
N PHE A 7 13.41 11.23 -15.12
CA PHE A 7 14.30 11.42 -13.98
C PHE A 7 15.54 10.55 -14.14
N ASP A 8 16.71 11.12 -13.82
CA ASP A 8 17.88 10.31 -13.50
C ASP A 8 17.52 9.50 -12.25
N SER A 9 17.35 8.19 -12.45
CA SER A 9 16.90 7.28 -11.40
C SER A 9 17.78 6.05 -11.33
N GLU A 10 17.96 5.57 -10.10
CA GLU A 10 18.64 4.32 -9.81
C GLU A 10 17.63 3.30 -9.31
N VAL A 11 17.69 2.08 -9.83
CA VAL A 11 16.95 0.94 -9.27
C VAL A 11 17.84 0.27 -8.23
N LYS A 12 17.34 0.10 -7.02
CA LYS A 12 18.05 -0.61 -5.93
C LYS A 12 17.53 -2.03 -5.80
N LYS A 13 18.43 -2.94 -5.45
CA LYS A 13 18.04 -4.26 -4.95
C LYS A 13 17.42 -4.07 -3.57
N CYS A 14 16.41 -4.87 -3.23
CA CYS A 14 15.85 -4.90 -1.88
C CYS A 14 16.95 -5.15 -0.83
N GLU A 15 17.04 -4.27 0.17
CA GLU A 15 18.06 -4.32 1.23
C GLU A 15 17.51 -4.82 2.58
N PHE A 16 16.19 -4.88 2.73
CA PHE A 16 15.54 -5.22 4.01
C PHE A 16 14.99 -6.64 4.05
N PHE A 17 14.90 -7.30 2.90
CA PHE A 17 14.30 -8.61 2.77
C PHE A 17 14.94 -9.40 1.62
N ASP A 18 14.95 -10.72 1.72
CA ASP A 18 15.41 -11.58 0.63
C ASP A 18 14.30 -11.75 -0.42
N ASP A 19 14.29 -10.84 -1.39
CA ASP A 19 13.24 -10.77 -2.40
C ASP A 19 13.45 -11.73 -3.57
N GLU A 20 13.45 -13.03 -3.29
CA GLU A 20 13.48 -14.07 -4.34
C GLU A 20 12.19 -14.09 -5.19
N GLU A 21 11.09 -13.52 -4.65
CA GLU A 21 9.79 -13.49 -5.33
C GLU A 21 9.59 -12.25 -6.23
N GLY A 22 10.55 -11.31 -6.26
CA GLY A 22 10.50 -10.11 -7.11
C GLY A 22 9.37 -9.13 -6.76
N ARG A 23 9.06 -9.01 -5.47
CA ARG A 23 7.95 -8.22 -4.93
C ARG A 23 8.28 -6.75 -4.75
N VAL A 24 9.55 -6.37 -4.67
CA VAL A 24 9.98 -5.03 -4.28
C VAL A 24 10.75 -4.37 -5.41
N LEU A 25 10.23 -3.26 -5.90
CA LEU A 25 10.95 -2.34 -6.77
C LEU A 25 11.17 -1.03 -6.03
N GLU A 26 12.43 -0.72 -5.74
CA GLU A 26 12.83 0.56 -5.19
C GLU A 26 13.52 1.40 -6.27
N HIS A 27 12.91 2.55 -6.57
CA HIS A 27 13.45 3.56 -7.47
C HIS A 27 13.87 4.78 -6.66
N ARG A 28 15.11 5.22 -6.83
CA ARG A 28 15.60 6.46 -6.23
C ARG A 28 15.76 7.53 -7.30
N PHE A 29 15.24 8.72 -7.03
CA PHE A 29 15.45 9.91 -7.86
C PHE A 29 15.45 11.15 -6.96
N LYS A 30 16.39 12.09 -7.19
CA LYS A 30 16.67 13.18 -6.25
C LYS A 30 16.87 12.62 -4.82
N ASN A 31 16.17 13.15 -3.83
CA ASN A 31 16.11 12.66 -2.45
C ASN A 31 14.83 11.83 -2.17
N ILE A 32 14.21 11.25 -3.21
CA ILE A 32 12.99 10.46 -3.09
C ILE A 32 13.28 8.98 -3.32
N ALA A 33 12.78 8.14 -2.41
CA ALA A 33 12.66 6.71 -2.59
C ALA A 33 11.21 6.35 -2.92
N LEU A 34 10.99 5.82 -4.12
CA LEU A 34 9.70 5.30 -4.57
C LEU A 34 9.74 3.77 -4.52
N PHE A 35 8.87 3.21 -3.70
CA PHE A 35 8.63 1.78 -3.62
C PHE A 35 7.38 1.40 -4.38
N ASN A 36 7.48 0.43 -5.30
CA ASN A 36 6.35 -0.31 -5.83
C ASN A 36 6.43 -1.75 -5.29
N ILE A 37 5.46 -2.14 -4.46
CA ILE A 37 5.53 -3.39 -3.71
C ILE A 37 4.25 -4.21 -3.87
N TYR A 38 4.41 -5.49 -4.20
CA TYR A 38 3.37 -6.50 -4.02
C TYR A 38 3.61 -7.24 -2.70
N PHE A 39 2.96 -6.80 -1.63
CA PHE A 39 3.17 -7.36 -0.30
C PHE A 39 2.71 -8.82 -0.22
N PRO A 40 3.32 -9.65 0.63
CA PRO A 40 2.93 -11.04 0.75
C PRO A 40 1.47 -11.19 1.20
N ASN A 41 0.77 -12.17 0.62
CA ASN A 41 -0.56 -12.58 1.06
C ASN A 41 -0.45 -13.67 2.15
N GLY A 42 -1.24 -13.56 3.23
CA GLY A 42 -1.21 -14.47 4.38
C GLY A 42 -2.35 -15.49 4.44
N GLN A 43 -3.16 -15.65 3.38
CA GLN A 43 -4.37 -16.49 3.40
C GLN A 43 -4.11 -17.99 3.27
N LYS A 44 -2.90 -18.41 2.84
CA LYS A 44 -2.61 -19.82 2.54
C LYS A 44 -2.48 -20.68 3.80
N ASP A 45 -1.62 -20.27 4.72
CA ASP A 45 -1.23 -21.02 5.91
C ASP A 45 -0.52 -20.08 6.92
N GLU A 46 -0.26 -20.59 8.13
CA GLU A 46 0.42 -19.84 9.20
C GLU A 46 1.84 -19.43 8.81
N GLU A 47 2.54 -20.26 8.02
CA GLU A 47 3.87 -19.94 7.52
C GLU A 47 3.85 -18.71 6.61
N ARG A 48 2.89 -18.61 5.69
CA ARG A 48 2.69 -17.43 4.84
C ARG A 48 2.29 -16.20 5.63
N LEU A 49 1.49 -16.35 6.68
CA LEU A 49 1.17 -15.23 7.58
C LEU A 49 2.42 -14.75 8.32
N ASN A 50 3.23 -15.66 8.87
CA ASN A 50 4.48 -15.31 9.55
C ASN A 50 5.48 -14.64 8.60
N PHE A 51 5.58 -15.13 7.37
CA PHE A 51 6.37 -14.52 6.31
C PHE A 51 5.92 -13.09 6.02
N LYS A 52 4.60 -12.86 5.85
CA LYS A 52 4.01 -11.53 5.68
C LYS A 52 4.34 -10.60 6.84
N MET A 53 4.17 -11.07 8.08
CA MET A 53 4.43 -10.25 9.26
C MET A 53 5.91 -9.93 9.45
N LYS A 54 6.81 -10.85 9.07
CA LYS A 54 8.26 -10.58 9.05
C LYS A 54 8.61 -9.51 8.02
N PHE A 55 8.09 -9.64 6.79
CA PHE A 55 8.26 -8.64 5.73
C PHE A 55 7.80 -7.24 6.20
N TYR A 56 6.62 -7.18 6.83
CA TYR A 56 6.06 -5.97 7.43
C TYR A 56 7.02 -5.31 8.44
N ALA A 57 7.54 -6.10 9.39
CA ALA A 57 8.44 -5.61 10.42
C ALA A 57 9.77 -5.10 9.84
N ASP A 58 10.39 -5.89 8.96
CA ASP A 58 11.67 -5.53 8.34
C ASP A 58 11.54 -4.26 7.48
N PHE A 59 10.42 -4.11 6.77
CA PHE A 59 10.17 -2.94 5.95
C PHE A 59 10.01 -1.67 6.81
N LEU A 60 9.34 -1.72 7.96
CA LEU A 60 9.25 -0.55 8.86
C LEU A 60 10.62 -0.08 9.36
N VAL A 61 11.50 -1.03 9.72
CA VAL A 61 12.88 -0.70 10.13
C VAL A 61 13.64 -0.02 8.99
N TYR A 62 13.45 -0.49 7.76
CA TYR A 62 14.09 0.09 6.59
C TYR A 62 13.58 1.50 6.29
N LEU A 63 12.27 1.72 6.37
CA LEU A 63 11.66 3.04 6.19
C LEU A 63 12.17 4.04 7.23
N ASP A 64 12.24 3.64 8.51
CA ASP A 64 12.79 4.49 9.57
C ASP A 64 14.25 4.88 9.31
N LYS A 65 15.08 3.94 8.83
CA LYS A 65 16.45 4.24 8.40
C LYS A 65 16.49 5.27 7.27
N LEU A 66 15.69 5.07 6.21
CA LEU A 66 15.66 5.99 5.07
C LEU A 66 15.18 7.40 5.46
N LEU A 67 14.20 7.51 6.34
CA LEU A 67 13.76 8.80 6.89
C LEU A 67 14.89 9.49 7.65
N LYS A 68 15.68 8.75 8.45
CA LYS A 68 16.85 9.29 9.17
C LYS A 68 17.98 9.71 8.23
N ASP A 69 18.12 9.02 7.09
CA ASP A 69 19.07 9.37 6.03
C ASP A 69 18.61 10.58 5.18
N GLY A 70 17.42 11.13 5.45
CA GLY A 70 16.89 12.34 4.82
C GLY A 70 16.10 12.12 3.53
N PHE A 71 15.68 10.87 3.26
CA PHE A 71 14.83 10.58 2.11
C PHE A 71 13.38 10.96 2.37
N GLU A 72 12.75 11.53 1.35
CA GLU A 72 11.30 11.51 1.21
C GLU A 72 10.88 10.18 0.57
N ILE A 73 9.76 9.62 0.99
CA ILE A 73 9.40 8.25 0.64
C ILE A 73 7.98 8.21 0.09
N ILE A 74 7.81 7.51 -1.03
CA ILE A 74 6.51 7.16 -1.61
C ILE A 74 6.44 5.63 -1.66
N ILE A 75 5.40 5.05 -1.12
CA ILE A 75 5.12 3.61 -1.17
C ILE A 75 3.85 3.43 -1.96
N CYS A 76 3.87 2.60 -2.99
CA CYS A 76 2.69 2.21 -3.74
C CYS A 76 2.62 0.69 -3.94
N GLY A 77 1.39 0.20 -4.10
CA GLY A 77 1.12 -1.19 -4.47
C GLY A 77 0.09 -1.85 -3.57
N ASP A 78 -0.04 -3.16 -3.75
CA ASP A 78 -0.98 -4.00 -3.03
C ASP A 78 -0.37 -4.46 -1.70
N VAL A 79 -0.88 -3.89 -0.61
CA VAL A 79 -0.48 -4.18 0.77
C VAL A 79 -1.07 -5.52 1.24
N ASN A 80 -2.05 -6.09 0.54
CA ASN A 80 -2.79 -7.26 0.98
C ASN A 80 -3.43 -7.08 2.37
N THR A 81 -3.70 -5.85 2.81
CA THR A 81 -4.35 -5.55 4.10
C THR A 81 -5.25 -4.32 3.98
N ALA A 82 -6.50 -4.44 4.44
CA ALA A 82 -7.40 -3.31 4.65
C ALA A 82 -7.16 -2.71 6.06
N HIS A 83 -7.10 -1.38 6.20
CA HIS A 83 -6.74 -0.74 7.47
C HIS A 83 -7.91 -0.68 8.45
N LYS A 84 -9.02 -0.06 8.06
CA LYS A 84 -10.17 0.21 8.94
C LYS A 84 -11.42 -0.53 8.46
N GLU A 85 -12.44 -0.60 9.31
CA GLU A 85 -13.71 -1.24 8.95
C GLU A 85 -14.41 -0.61 7.73
N ILE A 86 -14.16 0.67 7.47
CA ILE A 86 -14.64 1.37 6.28
C ILE A 86 -13.97 0.89 4.97
N ASP A 87 -12.83 0.21 5.08
CA ASP A 87 -12.03 -0.25 3.94
C ASP A 87 -12.48 -1.61 3.39
N LEU A 88 -13.58 -2.19 3.88
CA LEU A 88 -14.19 -3.41 3.31
C LEU A 88 -15.69 -3.54 3.60
N THR A 89 -16.41 -4.31 2.79
CA THR A 89 -17.88 -4.43 2.89
C THR A 89 -18.37 -5.24 4.09
N HIS A 90 -17.56 -6.14 4.66
CA HIS A 90 -17.95 -7.04 5.76
C HIS A 90 -16.87 -7.18 6.85
N PRO A 91 -16.52 -6.11 7.58
CA PRO A 91 -15.42 -6.10 8.55
C PRO A 91 -15.56 -7.18 9.64
N LYS A 92 -16.77 -7.34 10.20
CA LYS A 92 -17.01 -8.30 11.29
C LYS A 92 -16.81 -9.76 10.87
N ALA A 93 -17.24 -10.10 9.66
CA ALA A 93 -17.09 -11.47 9.13
C ALA A 93 -15.62 -11.79 8.78
N ASN A 94 -14.81 -10.77 8.48
CA ASN A 94 -13.43 -10.91 8.06
C ASN A 94 -12.41 -10.57 9.16
N ALA A 95 -12.86 -10.29 10.39
CA ALA A 95 -11.98 -9.91 11.50
C ALA A 95 -10.90 -10.95 11.83
N ASN A 96 -11.12 -12.21 11.45
CA ASN A 96 -10.20 -13.33 11.63
C ASN A 96 -9.64 -13.86 10.29
N THR A 97 -9.70 -13.06 9.22
CA THR A 97 -9.24 -13.43 7.88
C THR A 97 -7.99 -12.63 7.54
N SER A 98 -6.95 -13.29 7.05
CA SER A 98 -5.75 -12.57 6.58
C SER A 98 -6.14 -11.57 5.47
N GLY A 99 -5.64 -10.36 5.64
CA GLY A 99 -6.08 -9.14 4.99
C GLY A 99 -6.78 -8.17 5.94
N PHE A 100 -7.32 -8.63 7.07
CA PHE A 100 -7.99 -7.77 8.04
C PHE A 100 -7.75 -8.20 9.50
N LEU A 101 -6.74 -9.03 9.76
CA LEU A 101 -6.39 -9.43 11.12
C LEU A 101 -5.94 -8.21 11.93
N PRO A 102 -6.22 -8.16 13.23
CA PRO A 102 -5.74 -7.08 14.10
C PRO A 102 -4.24 -6.82 13.99
N ILE A 103 -3.42 -7.89 13.89
CA ILE A 103 -1.96 -7.78 13.76
C ILE A 103 -1.51 -7.16 12.43
N GLU A 104 -2.22 -7.46 11.34
CA GLU A 104 -1.94 -6.87 10.02
C GLU A 104 -2.33 -5.40 9.97
N ARG A 105 -3.46 -5.04 10.60
CA ARG A 105 -3.92 -3.63 10.69
C ARG A 105 -3.00 -2.78 11.57
N ALA A 106 -2.50 -3.37 12.66
CA ALA A 106 -1.56 -2.70 13.56
C ALA A 106 -0.28 -2.27 12.83
N TRP A 107 0.16 -3.00 11.81
CA TRP A 107 1.29 -2.57 10.98
C TRP A 107 1.03 -1.25 10.26
N ILE A 108 -0.18 -1.05 9.70
CA ILE A 108 -0.56 0.22 9.09
C ILE A 108 -0.60 1.31 10.17
N ASP A 109 -1.12 1.03 11.37
CA ASP A 109 -1.07 1.98 12.47
C ASP A 109 0.38 2.40 12.81
N ASP A 110 1.31 1.45 12.83
CA ASP A 110 2.72 1.73 13.13
C ASP A 110 3.42 2.48 11.98
N LEU A 111 3.09 2.18 10.73
CA LEU A 111 3.52 2.95 9.56
C LEU A 111 3.07 4.42 9.67
N LEU A 112 1.80 4.66 10.02
CA LEU A 112 1.28 6.01 10.19
C LEU A 112 1.92 6.73 11.39
N LYS A 113 2.18 6.03 12.51
CA LYS A 113 2.92 6.58 13.66
C LYS A 113 4.37 6.95 13.31
N LEU A 114 5.00 6.20 12.41
CA LEU A 114 6.34 6.48 11.91
C LEU A 114 6.39 7.79 11.08
N GLY A 115 5.23 8.36 10.72
CA GLY A 115 5.13 9.63 10.02
C GLY A 115 4.72 9.51 8.57
N PHE A 116 4.16 8.37 8.16
CA PHE A 116 3.54 8.21 6.85
C PHE A 116 2.08 8.65 6.85
N ILE A 117 1.58 8.97 5.66
CA ILE A 117 0.23 9.44 5.41
C ILE A 117 -0.44 8.50 4.40
N ASP A 118 -1.62 7.97 4.74
CA ASP A 118 -2.53 7.35 3.77
C ASP A 118 -3.09 8.46 2.86
N THR A 119 -2.55 8.58 1.65
CA THR A 119 -2.88 9.68 0.73
C THR A 119 -4.35 9.70 0.35
N PHE A 120 -4.98 8.52 0.21
CA PHE A 120 -6.39 8.43 -0.14
C PHE A 120 -7.26 9.00 0.97
N ARG A 121 -6.96 8.67 2.23
CA ARG A 121 -7.68 9.17 3.41
C ARG A 121 -7.39 10.62 3.73
N GLU A 122 -6.18 11.11 3.44
CA GLU A 122 -5.86 12.53 3.56
C GLU A 122 -6.71 13.37 2.59
N ILE A 123 -6.88 12.93 1.34
CA ILE A 123 -7.61 13.69 0.31
C ILE A 123 -9.13 13.49 0.41
N ASN A 124 -9.59 12.26 0.64
CA ASN A 124 -11.01 11.89 0.53
C ASN A 124 -11.70 11.68 1.89
N GLY A 125 -10.98 11.81 3.00
CA GLY A 125 -11.50 11.57 4.34
C GLY A 125 -12.08 10.16 4.52
N GLU A 126 -13.21 10.08 5.21
CA GLU A 126 -13.92 8.83 5.49
C GLU A 126 -15.00 8.50 4.45
N ILE A 127 -14.72 8.74 3.16
CA ILE A 127 -15.61 8.25 2.10
C ILE A 127 -15.76 6.72 2.21
N LYS A 128 -17.01 6.25 2.10
CA LYS A 128 -17.38 4.83 2.20
C LYS A 128 -17.43 4.19 0.81
N GLU A 129 -17.41 2.86 0.78
CA GLU A 129 -17.67 2.06 -0.43
C GLU A 129 -16.70 2.33 -1.60
N LYS A 130 -15.50 2.83 -1.28
CA LYS A 130 -14.38 2.97 -2.21
C LYS A 130 -13.33 1.91 -1.94
N TYR A 131 -13.28 0.93 -2.83
CA TYR A 131 -12.44 -0.26 -2.73
C TYR A 131 -11.51 -0.34 -3.93
N SER A 132 -10.42 -1.08 -3.79
CA SER A 132 -9.43 -1.31 -4.84
C SER A 132 -9.37 -2.75 -5.30
N TRP A 133 -10.01 -3.69 -4.59
CA TRP A 133 -10.02 -5.11 -4.92
C TRP A 133 -11.41 -5.74 -4.72
N TRP A 134 -11.78 -6.66 -5.60
CA TRP A 134 -13.01 -7.44 -5.51
C TRP A 134 -12.78 -8.88 -5.99
N SER A 135 -13.22 -9.87 -5.21
CA SER A 135 -13.18 -11.26 -5.65
C SER A 135 -13.95 -11.47 -6.96
N TYR A 136 -13.39 -12.26 -7.88
CA TYR A 136 -14.11 -12.74 -9.06
C TYR A 136 -15.34 -13.58 -8.71
N ARG A 137 -15.39 -14.16 -7.50
CA ARG A 137 -16.50 -14.99 -7.05
C ARG A 137 -17.74 -14.14 -6.86
N MET A 138 -18.90 -14.71 -7.19
CA MET A 138 -20.20 -14.12 -6.91
C MET A 138 -20.36 -12.69 -7.46
N LYS A 139 -19.64 -12.33 -8.54
CA LYS A 139 -19.69 -11.00 -9.15
C LYS A 139 -19.51 -9.87 -8.12
N ALA A 140 -18.51 -10.00 -7.24
CA ALA A 140 -18.36 -9.11 -6.08
C ALA A 140 -18.22 -7.64 -6.52
N ARG A 141 -17.51 -7.37 -7.62
CA ARG A 141 -17.36 -6.02 -8.20
C ARG A 141 -18.69 -5.39 -8.63
N GLU A 142 -19.57 -6.15 -9.29
CA GLU A 142 -20.91 -5.67 -9.69
C GLU A 142 -21.77 -5.26 -8.48
N ARG A 143 -21.55 -5.90 -7.32
CA ARG A 143 -22.27 -5.64 -6.06
C ARG A 143 -21.50 -4.74 -5.09
N ASN A 144 -20.36 -4.22 -5.53
CA ASN A 144 -19.39 -3.48 -4.73
C ASN A 144 -19.03 -4.14 -3.37
N VAL A 145 -18.92 -5.47 -3.36
CA VAL A 145 -18.43 -6.24 -2.20
C VAL A 145 -16.91 -6.32 -2.29
N GLY A 146 -16.22 -5.32 -1.78
CA GLY A 146 -14.80 -5.08 -2.03
C GLY A 146 -13.98 -4.79 -0.79
N TRP A 147 -12.68 -4.63 -1.02
CA TRP A 147 -11.65 -4.29 -0.05
C TRP A 147 -10.75 -3.20 -0.63
N ARG A 148 -10.27 -2.28 0.21
CA ARG A 148 -9.21 -1.34 -0.14
C ARG A 148 -7.88 -1.89 0.40
N ILE A 149 -7.10 -2.49 -0.49
CA ILE A 149 -5.81 -3.11 -0.16
C ILE A 149 -4.64 -2.52 -0.96
N ASP A 150 -4.93 -1.67 -1.93
CA ASP A 150 -3.94 -0.96 -2.73
C ASP A 150 -3.82 0.48 -2.22
N TYR A 151 -2.58 0.93 -1.98
CA TYR A 151 -2.31 2.20 -1.32
C TYR A 151 -1.27 3.02 -2.06
N PHE A 152 -1.34 4.32 -1.82
CA PHE A 152 -0.19 5.20 -1.83
C PHE A 152 0.01 5.73 -0.41
N PHE A 153 1.16 5.43 0.20
CA PHE A 153 1.63 6.10 1.41
C PHE A 153 2.76 7.05 1.07
N ILE A 154 2.79 8.21 1.71
CA ILE A 154 3.89 9.17 1.57
C ILE A 154 4.46 9.57 2.92
N SER A 155 5.75 9.86 2.99
CA SER A 155 6.36 10.51 4.15
C SER A 155 5.74 11.89 4.37
N LYS A 156 5.70 12.33 5.64
CA LYS A 156 5.10 13.61 6.01
C LYS A 156 5.67 14.82 5.27
N GLY A 157 6.95 14.81 4.90
CA GLY A 157 7.58 15.91 4.16
C GLY A 157 7.01 16.11 2.74
N LEU A 158 6.31 15.11 2.19
CA LEU A 158 5.60 15.19 0.92
C LEU A 158 4.15 15.65 1.04
N LYS A 159 3.63 15.88 2.25
CA LYS A 159 2.20 16.20 2.47
C LYS A 159 1.73 17.41 1.66
N ASP A 160 2.44 18.53 1.72
CA ASP A 160 2.02 19.78 1.06
C ASP A 160 2.17 19.73 -0.48
N LYS A 161 2.90 18.72 -0.97
CA LYS A 161 3.09 18.43 -2.39
C LYS A 161 1.96 17.57 -2.95
N LEU A 162 1.23 16.83 -2.12
CA LEU A 162 0.10 16.00 -2.52
C LEU A 162 -1.06 16.88 -3.00
N LYS A 163 -1.51 16.67 -4.23
CA LYS A 163 -2.62 17.43 -4.84
C LYS A 163 -3.90 16.61 -4.92
N ASN A 164 -3.78 15.31 -5.18
CA ASN A 164 -4.92 14.42 -5.32
C ASN A 164 -4.56 12.97 -5.01
N ALA A 165 -5.54 12.16 -4.65
CA ALA A 165 -5.43 10.71 -4.48
C ALA A 165 -6.76 10.06 -4.85
N PHE A 166 -6.74 9.02 -5.69
CA PHE A 166 -7.95 8.46 -6.29
C PHE A 166 -7.85 6.96 -6.54
N ILE A 167 -9.02 6.34 -6.69
CA ILE A 167 -9.19 4.95 -7.11
C ILE A 167 -10.03 4.96 -8.40
N ARG A 168 -9.55 4.29 -9.45
CA ARG A 168 -10.22 4.16 -10.75
C ARG A 168 -11.02 2.86 -10.80
N ASP A 169 -12.04 2.77 -9.96
CA ASP A 169 -12.96 1.63 -9.87
C ASP A 169 -13.81 1.42 -11.14
N ASP A 170 -13.78 2.39 -12.05
CA ASP A 170 -14.31 2.33 -13.42
C ASP A 170 -13.42 1.56 -14.42
N ILE A 171 -12.14 1.33 -14.11
CA ILE A 171 -11.21 0.61 -15.00
C ILE A 171 -11.21 -0.89 -14.70
N PHE A 172 -11.61 -1.69 -15.68
CA PHE A 172 -11.65 -3.15 -15.62
C PHE A 172 -10.41 -3.80 -16.26
N GLY A 173 -10.19 -5.09 -15.99
CA GLY A 173 -9.09 -5.89 -16.55
C GLY A 173 -8.35 -6.73 -15.49
N SER A 174 -8.53 -6.39 -14.22
CA SER A 174 -8.06 -7.12 -13.04
C SER A 174 -9.17 -7.15 -11.98
N ASP A 175 -9.03 -8.02 -10.98
CA ASP A 175 -9.77 -7.99 -9.72
C ASP A 175 -9.38 -6.77 -8.88
N HIS A 176 -8.23 -6.15 -9.19
CA HIS A 176 -7.85 -4.84 -8.69
C HIS A 176 -8.28 -3.69 -9.61
N ALA A 177 -8.53 -2.52 -9.01
CA ALA A 177 -8.66 -1.24 -9.69
C ALA A 177 -7.35 -0.44 -9.52
N PRO A 178 -6.93 0.33 -10.54
CA PRO A 178 -5.79 1.22 -10.41
C PRO A 178 -6.02 2.27 -9.30
N VAL A 179 -5.01 2.45 -8.46
CA VAL A 179 -4.94 3.55 -7.48
C VAL A 179 -3.84 4.52 -7.90
N GLY A 180 -3.98 5.80 -7.56
CA GLY A 180 -3.02 6.81 -7.99
C GLY A 180 -3.07 8.09 -7.16
N ILE A 181 -2.01 8.89 -7.32
CA ILE A 181 -1.88 10.21 -6.73
C ILE A 181 -1.41 11.23 -7.77
N GLU A 182 -1.69 12.50 -7.50
CA GLU A 182 -1.06 13.64 -8.16
C GLU A 182 -0.20 14.37 -7.12
N ILE A 183 1.08 14.60 -7.44
CA ILE A 183 2.07 15.14 -6.50
C ILE A 183 3.09 16.02 -7.23
N ASP A 184 3.53 17.11 -6.61
CA ASP A 184 4.46 18.10 -7.17
C ASP A 184 5.90 17.90 -6.63
N ILE A 185 6.84 17.44 -7.48
CA ILE A 185 8.17 16.91 -7.08
C ILE A 185 9.37 17.57 -7.78
#